data_AF-A0A2D4FGV9-F1
#
_entry.id   AF-A0A2D4FGV9-F1
#
_cell.length_a   1.000
_cell.length_b   1.000
_cell.length_c   1.000
_cell.angle_alpha   90.00
_cell.angle_beta   90.00
_cell.angle_gamma   90.00
#
_symmetry.space_group_name_H-M   'P 1'
#
loop_
_entity.id
_entity.type
_entity.pdbx_description
1 polymer ?
#
loop_
_entity_poly.entity_id
_entity_poly.type
_entity_poly.pdbx_seq_one_letter_code
_entity_poly.pdbx_strand_id
1 'polypeptide(L)'
;TLVDAGVIPGGDMMPEAALTKLSYVLSKPGLTFDKKKKMLSKNLRGEMTVVPIGTQITLKDCKFIQEIAKYLLIGCKEELAAVRNALTPSLACVAAKNGDLTALKVL
;
A
#
# COMPACT_ATOMS: atom_id res chain seq x y z
N THR A 1 -19.42 -16.46 9.22
CA THR A 1 -19.13 -15.06 9.58
C THR A 1 -20.04 -14.12 8.81
N LEU A 2 -20.10 -12.83 9.14
CA LEU A 2 -20.88 -11.86 8.35
C LEU A 2 -20.38 -11.76 6.90
N VAL A 3 -19.07 -11.94 6.68
CA VAL A 3 -18.48 -11.99 5.33
C VAL A 3 -18.98 -13.20 4.55
N ASP A 4 -19.11 -14.37 5.18
CA ASP A 4 -19.68 -15.57 4.55
C ASP A 4 -21.16 -15.38 4.20
N ALA A 5 -21.86 -14.51 4.91
CA ALA A 5 -23.23 -14.07 4.60
C ALA A 5 -23.28 -12.96 3.53
N GLY A 6 -22.15 -12.53 2.98
CA GLY A 6 -22.06 -11.54 1.91
C GLY A 6 -21.97 -10.08 2.38
N VAL A 7 -21.78 -9.82 3.67
CA VAL A 7 -21.58 -8.47 4.20
C VAL A 7 -20.21 -7.93 3.77
N ILE A 8 -20.20 -6.71 3.22
CA ILE A 8 -18.98 -5.99 2.87
C ILE A 8 -18.57 -5.10 4.05
N PRO A 9 -17.38 -5.27 4.62
CA PRO A 9 -16.91 -4.42 5.71
C PRO A 9 -16.64 -2.99 5.20
N GLY A 10 -17.19 -2.00 5.90
CA GLY A 10 -16.99 -0.57 5.59
C GLY A 10 -15.66 0.01 6.07
N GLY A 11 -14.98 -0.65 7.02
CA GLY A 11 -13.72 -0.17 7.59
C GLY A 11 -13.91 1.16 8.34
N ASP A 12 -13.13 2.17 7.97
CA ASP A 12 -13.14 3.54 8.50
C ASP A 12 -14.07 4.49 7.72
N MET A 13 -14.86 3.96 6.78
CA MET A 13 -15.78 4.75 5.97
C MET A 13 -16.94 5.31 6.82
N MET A 14 -17.23 6.60 6.66
CA MET A 14 -18.39 7.23 7.27
C MET A 14 -19.71 6.67 6.70
N PRO A 15 -20.78 6.53 7.49
CA PRO A 15 -22.06 5.96 7.03
C PRO A 15 -22.68 6.69 5.83
N GLU A 16 -22.61 8.03 5.80
CA GLU A 16 -23.13 8.85 4.71
C GLU A 16 -22.36 8.58 3.42
N ALA A 17 -21.03 8.50 3.51
CA ALA A 17 -20.17 8.17 2.39
C ALA A 17 -20.42 6.74 1.88
N ALA A 18 -20.66 5.79 2.80
CA ALA A 18 -21.04 4.42 2.45
C ALA A 18 -22.38 4.36 1.69
N LEU A 19 -23.38 5.12 2.13
CA LEU A 19 -24.67 5.20 1.46
C LEU A 19 -24.54 5.83 0.06
N THR A 20 -23.82 6.96 -0.05
CA THR A 20 -23.54 7.61 -1.34
C THR A 20 -22.80 6.68 -2.30
N LYS A 21 -21.76 6.00 -1.80
CA LYS A 21 -20.98 5.03 -2.58
C LYS A 21 -21.83 3.85 -3.03
N LEU A 22 -22.70 3.34 -2.17
CA LEU A 22 -23.64 2.27 -2.51
C LEU A 22 -24.57 2.68 -3.64
N SER A 23 -25.22 3.84 -3.50
CA SER A 23 -26.10 4.40 -4.54
C SER A 23 -25.34 4.59 -5.87
N TYR A 24 -24.12 5.13 -5.81
CA TYR A 24 -23.27 5.29 -6.98
C TYR A 24 -22.92 3.96 -7.66
N VAL A 25 -22.46 2.94 -6.92
CA VAL A 25 -22.07 1.65 -7.51
C VAL A 25 -23.28 0.91 -8.07
N LEU A 26 -24.43 0.97 -7.40
CA LEU A 26 -25.65 0.32 -7.85
C LEU A 26 -26.21 0.96 -9.13
N SER A 27 -26.10 2.28 -9.29
CA SER A 27 -26.57 2.98 -10.50
C SER A 27 -25.74 2.71 -11.77
N LYS A 28 -24.55 2.09 -11.67
CA LYS A 28 -23.73 1.78 -12.84
C LYS A 28 -24.32 0.62 -13.66
N PRO A 29 -24.63 0.83 -14.97
CA PRO A 29 -25.07 -0.23 -15.86
C PRO A 29 -23.92 -1.15 -16.27
N GLY A 30 -24.22 -2.37 -16.69
CA GLY A 30 -23.24 -3.30 -17.28
C GLY A 30 -22.23 -3.94 -16.31
N LEU A 31 -22.37 -3.71 -14.99
CA LEU A 31 -21.51 -4.34 -13.99
C LEU A 31 -22.17 -5.57 -13.38
N THR A 32 -21.41 -6.67 -13.31
CA THR A 32 -21.81 -7.87 -12.58
C THR A 32 -21.88 -7.60 -11.07
N PHE A 33 -22.64 -8.42 -10.35
CA PHE A 33 -22.73 -8.31 -8.88
C PHE A 33 -21.35 -8.37 -8.20
N ASP A 34 -20.46 -9.26 -8.64
CA ASP A 34 -19.10 -9.36 -8.10
C ASP A 34 -18.25 -8.12 -8.38
N LYS A 35 -18.39 -7.50 -9.56
CA LYS A 35 -17.73 -6.23 -9.86
C LYS A 35 -18.23 -5.12 -8.95
N LYS A 36 -19.54 -5.06 -8.68
CA LYS A 36 -20.14 -4.10 -7.74
C LYS A 36 -19.61 -4.30 -6.32
N LYS A 37 -19.61 -5.54 -5.80
CA LYS A 37 -19.00 -5.86 -4.48
C LYS A 37 -17.53 -5.43 -4.39
N LYS A 38 -16.76 -5.70 -5.46
CA LYS A 38 -15.35 -5.30 -5.54
C LYS A 38 -15.16 -3.78 -5.54
N MET A 39 -16.06 -3.02 -6.18
CA MET A 39 -16.03 -1.55 -6.13
C MET A 39 -16.38 -1.02 -4.74
N LEU A 40 -17.37 -1.60 -4.07
CA LEU A 40 -17.75 -1.22 -2.70
C LEU A 40 -16.61 -1.44 -1.70
N SER A 41 -15.77 -2.46 -1.93
CA SER A 41 -14.63 -2.81 -1.08
C SER A 41 -13.36 -1.97 -1.34
N LYS A 42 -13.38 -1.00 -2.27
CA LYS A 42 -12.19 -0.20 -2.66
C LYS A 42 -12.44 1.28 -2.48
N ASN A 43 -11.44 2.04 -2.05
CA ASN A 43 -11.51 3.49 -2.07
C ASN A 43 -11.75 3.99 -3.51
N LEU A 44 -12.83 4.76 -3.73
CA LEU A 44 -13.16 5.34 -5.03
C LEU A 44 -12.87 6.85 -5.10
N ARG A 45 -13.04 7.59 -3.99
CA ARG A 45 -13.02 9.06 -3.95
C ARG A 45 -12.45 9.63 -2.64
N GLY A 46 -11.67 8.85 -1.90
CA GLY A 46 -11.11 9.24 -0.61
C GLY A 46 -11.99 8.88 0.59
N GLU A 47 -13.06 8.11 0.40
CA GLU A 47 -14.05 7.84 1.44
C GLU A 47 -13.61 6.81 2.49
N MET A 48 -12.49 6.12 2.25
CA MET A 48 -11.92 5.14 3.16
C MET A 48 -10.41 5.13 3.03
N THR A 49 -9.70 4.88 4.13
CA THR A 49 -8.25 4.81 4.10
C THR A 49 -7.81 3.58 3.31
N VAL A 50 -6.95 3.78 2.31
CA VAL A 50 -6.25 2.66 1.67
C VAL A 50 -5.10 2.29 2.58
N VAL A 51 -5.30 1.30 3.45
CA VAL A 51 -4.17 0.62 4.06
C VAL A 51 -3.50 -0.13 2.92
N PRO A 52 -2.24 0.17 2.55
CA PRO A 52 -1.57 -0.59 1.53
C PRO A 52 -1.22 -1.96 2.12
N ILE A 53 -2.19 -2.88 2.07
CA ILE A 53 -2.03 -4.27 2.48
C ILE A 53 -1.03 -4.88 1.50
N GLY A 54 0.21 -5.03 1.94
CA GLY A 54 1.27 -5.66 1.16
C GLY A 54 2.22 -4.71 0.42
N THR A 55 2.20 -3.38 0.65
CA THR A 55 3.46 -2.65 0.49
C THR A 55 4.32 -2.97 1.71
N GLN A 56 4.83 -4.20 1.76
CA GLN A 56 6.13 -4.37 2.37
C GLN A 56 7.02 -3.37 1.64
N ILE A 57 7.58 -2.41 2.39
CA ILE A 57 8.70 -1.62 1.90
C ILE A 57 9.82 -2.64 1.71
N THR A 58 9.82 -3.28 0.55
CA THR A 58 10.71 -4.38 0.26
C THR A 58 12.01 -3.79 -0.25
N LEU A 59 13.12 -4.18 0.37
CA LEU A 59 14.46 -3.73 -0.01
C LEU A 59 14.93 -4.32 -1.34
N LYS A 60 14.25 -5.34 -1.85
CA LYS A 60 14.63 -6.12 -3.04
C LYS A 60 14.76 -5.28 -4.32
N ASP A 61 14.09 -4.13 -4.40
CA ASP A 61 14.07 -3.31 -5.61
C ASP A 61 14.68 -1.91 -5.43
N CYS A 62 15.33 -1.60 -4.31
CA CYS A 62 15.83 -0.25 -3.99
C CYS A 62 14.78 0.88 -4.07
N LYS A 63 13.48 0.58 -4.24
CA LYS A 63 12.39 1.56 -4.34
C LYS A 63 12.34 2.46 -3.11
N PHE A 64 12.63 1.91 -1.94
CA PHE A 64 12.76 2.67 -0.70
C PHE A 64 13.83 3.76 -0.78
N ILE A 65 15.05 3.39 -1.22
CA ILE A 65 16.18 4.33 -1.37
C ILE A 65 15.86 5.36 -2.45
N GLN A 66 15.22 4.95 -3.55
CA GLN A 66 14.81 5.85 -4.63
C GLN A 66 13.74 6.87 -4.16
N GLU A 67 12.76 6.46 -3.37
CA GLU A 67 11.76 7.39 -2.83
C GLU A 67 12.40 8.35 -1.82
N ILE A 68 13.29 7.89 -0.94
CA ILE A 68 14.04 8.78 -0.04
C ILE A 68 14.89 9.77 -0.84
N ALA A 69 15.57 9.31 -1.90
CA ALA A 69 16.37 10.18 -2.75
C ALA A 69 15.53 11.28 -3.42
N LYS A 70 14.31 10.96 -3.88
CA LYS A 70 13.37 11.96 -4.41
C LYS A 70 12.96 12.98 -3.35
N TYR A 71 12.62 12.53 -2.14
CA TYR A 71 12.22 13.42 -1.04
C TYR A 71 13.35 14.34 -0.58
N LEU A 72 14.60 13.86 -0.62
CA LEU A 72 15.79 14.63 -0.28
C LEU A 72 16.33 15.45 -1.45
N LEU A 73 15.63 15.45 -2.60
CA LEU A 73 16.01 16.18 -3.82
C LEU A 73 17.43 15.85 -4.31
N ILE A 74 17.83 14.58 -4.16
CA ILE A 74 19.17 14.11 -4.51
C ILE A 74 19.33 14.06 -6.03
N GLY A 75 20.29 14.83 -6.55
CA GLY A 75 20.53 14.96 -7.98
C GLY A 75 21.75 14.20 -8.51
N CYS A 76 22.63 13.72 -7.62
CA CYS A 76 23.90 13.09 -7.99
C CYS A 76 24.07 11.69 -7.38
N LYS A 77 25.00 10.91 -7.95
CA LYS A 77 25.22 9.51 -7.57
C LYS A 77 25.91 9.40 -6.20
N GLU A 78 26.70 10.40 -5.86
CA GLU A 78 27.50 10.47 -4.64
C GLU A 78 26.60 10.66 -3.41
N GLU A 79 25.63 11.58 -3.47
CA GLU A 79 24.63 11.80 -2.43
C GLU A 79 23.73 10.57 -2.25
N LEU A 80 23.37 9.90 -3.34
CA LEU A 80 22.59 8.67 -3.29
C LEU A 80 23.37 7.53 -2.61
N ALA A 81 24.68 7.42 -2.88
CA ALA A 81 25.56 6.47 -2.20
C ALA A 81 25.71 6.80 -0.70
N ALA A 82 25.79 8.08 -0.33
CA ALA A 82 25.84 8.49 1.07
C ALA A 82 24.57 8.10 1.84
N VAL A 83 23.38 8.33 1.25
CA VAL A 83 22.10 7.92 1.84
C VAL A 83 21.99 6.40 1.95
N ARG A 84 22.38 5.67 0.91
CA ARG A 84 22.42 4.20 0.97
C ARG A 84 23.29 3.73 2.14
N ASN A 85 24.53 4.22 2.21
CA ASN A 85 25.48 3.82 3.25
C ASN A 85 24.99 4.14 4.67
N ALA A 86 24.34 5.29 4.85
CA ALA A 86 23.75 5.67 6.13
C ALA A 86 22.61 4.74 6.57
N LEU A 87 21.83 4.23 5.62
CA LEU A 87 20.66 3.38 5.88
C LEU A 87 20.99 1.88 5.97
N THR A 88 22.06 1.42 5.31
CA THR A 88 22.45 -0.01 5.24
C THR A 88 22.52 -0.70 6.61
N PRO A 89 23.13 -0.14 7.68
CA PRO A 89 23.20 -0.82 8.97
C PRO A 89 21.82 -1.10 9.58
N SER A 90 20.93 -0.11 9.56
CA SER A 90 19.56 -0.24 10.08
C SER A 90 18.75 -1.25 9.27
N LEU A 91 18.88 -1.23 7.94
CA LEU A 91 18.19 -2.15 7.04
C LEU A 91 18.71 -3.59 7.20
N ALA A 92 20.01 -3.77 7.39
CA ALA A 92 20.63 -5.07 7.63
C ALA A 92 20.15 -5.69 8.95
N CYS A 93 20.03 -4.89 10.01
CA CYS A 93 19.47 -5.34 11.29
C CYS A 93 18.02 -5.84 11.15
N VAL A 94 17.18 -5.11 10.40
CA VAL A 94 15.79 -5.53 10.15
C VAL A 94 15.72 -6.79 9.30
N ALA A 95 16.54 -6.89 8.25
CA ALA A 95 16.63 -8.09 7.42
C ALA A 95 17.07 -9.30 8.26
N ALA A 96 18.07 -9.14 9.13
CA ALA A 96 18.54 -10.18 10.03
C ALA A 96 17.46 -10.63 11.03
N LYS A 97 16.75 -9.67 11.66
CA LYS A 97 15.63 -9.97 12.57
C LYS A 97 14.53 -10.79 11.90
N ASN A 98 14.24 -10.49 10.63
CA ASN A 98 13.19 -11.16 9.87
C ASN A 98 13.68 -12.46 9.18
N GLY A 99 14.97 -12.80 9.28
CA GLY A 99 15.56 -13.92 8.55
C GLY A 99 15.56 -13.74 7.02
N ASP A 100 15.44 -12.51 6.52
CA ASP A 100 15.40 -12.23 5.08
C ASP A 100 16.81 -12.23 4.46
N LEU A 101 17.30 -13.43 4.16
CA LEU A 101 18.59 -13.65 3.51
C LEU A 101 18.67 -13.05 2.10
N THR A 102 17.53 -12.83 1.44
CA THR A 102 17.51 -12.22 0.12
C THR A 102 17.75 -10.73 0.18
N ALA A 103 17.17 -10.04 1.17
CA ALA A 103 17.44 -8.62 1.42
C ALA A 103 18.90 -8.39 1.85
N LEU A 104 19.46 -9.27 2.69
CA LEU A 104 20.83 -9.12 3.17
C LEU A 104 21.90 -9.25 2.07
N LYS A 105 21.63 -10.02 1.00
CA LYS A 105 22.53 -10.13 -0.17
C LYS A 105 22.51 -8.90 -1.08
N VAL A 106 21.43 -8.11 -1.02
CA VAL A 106 21.19 -6.97 -1.93
C VAL A 106 21.66 -5.64 -1.30
N LEU A 107 21.68 -5.57 0.04
CA LEU A 107 22.20 -4.43 0.81
C LEU A 107 23.69 -4.24 0.61
#